data_AF-A0A4Z1ITP6-F1
#
_entry.id   AF-A0A4Z1ITP6-F1
#
_cell.length_a   1.000
_cell.length_b   1.000
_cell.length_c   1.000
_cell.angle_alpha   90.00
_cell.angle_beta   90.00
_cell.angle_gamma   90.00
#
_symmetry.space_group_name_H-M   'P 1'
#
loop_
_entity.id
_entity.type
_entity.pdbx_description
1 polymer ?
#
loop_
_entity_poly.entity_id
_entity_poly.type
_entity_poly.pdbx_seq_one_letter_code
_entity_poly.pdbx_strand_id
1 'polypeptide(L)'
;MAFEMRDKMPVVKLYMMPFARAMETSQTESAIILDLVRALDVKSKSLGLDPFMIAFDCVSPQKSRMKIHARCPDIRLASVMEIMSIFEDKSKIAKGLEELRMLWNLVFSCGEQGQAGHLPHKSHITSGILYYFEVRPSNSKVTTKVYLPVKHYAKDDLSVAKGLQTFFNKRGGSQDQSARDFMDALDRMCTYRRLEAATGLQTYISCKIENDSLEITSYLSPEIYNEGRWSHGKPTI
;
A
#
# COMPACT_ATOMS: atom_id res chain seq x y z
N MET A 1 14.43 -7.30 -4.41
CA MET A 1 15.14 -6.48 -3.39
C MET A 1 14.64 -5.03 -3.49
N ALA A 2 14.80 -4.23 -2.44
CA ALA A 2 14.59 -2.78 -2.46
C ALA A 2 15.72 -2.05 -1.73
N PHE A 3 15.98 -0.80 -2.11
CA PHE A 3 16.99 0.05 -1.49
C PHE A 3 16.27 1.25 -0.86
N GLU A 4 16.28 1.31 0.47
CA GLU A 4 15.76 2.47 1.20
C GLU A 4 16.88 3.49 1.34
N MET A 5 16.84 4.54 0.52
CA MET A 5 17.79 5.64 0.58
C MET A 5 17.61 6.41 1.89
N ARG A 6 18.65 6.42 2.72
CA ARG A 6 18.80 7.25 3.92
C ARG A 6 20.04 8.12 3.74
N ASP A 7 20.18 9.15 4.58
CA ASP A 7 21.18 10.22 4.43
C ASP A 7 22.53 9.80 3.84
N LYS A 8 23.15 8.74 4.36
CA LYS A 8 24.52 8.34 3.96
C LYS A 8 24.64 6.95 3.32
N MET A 9 23.80 5.99 3.70
CA MET A 9 23.88 4.61 3.20
C MET A 9 22.49 4.01 3.01
N PRO A 10 22.23 3.33 1.88
CA PRO A 10 20.95 2.67 1.68
C PRO A 10 20.83 1.45 2.59
N VAL A 11 19.62 1.23 3.11
CA VAL A 11 19.26 -0.03 3.75
C VAL A 11 18.66 -0.96 2.70
N VAL A 12 19.29 -2.10 2.48
CA VAL A 12 18.80 -3.12 1.56
C VAL A 12 17.70 -3.94 2.23
N LYS A 13 16.65 -4.24 1.48
CA LYS A 13 15.55 -5.13 1.87
C LYS A 13 15.45 -6.28 0.89
N LEU A 14 15.42 -7.51 1.40
CA LEU A 14 15.14 -8.69 0.59
C LEU A 14 13.66 -9.04 0.70
N TYR A 15 13.06 -9.42 -0.42
CA TYR A 15 11.70 -9.92 -0.52
C TYR A 15 11.78 -11.34 -1.05
N MET A 16 11.10 -12.27 -0.39
CA MET A 16 11.09 -13.69 -0.73
C MET A 16 9.64 -14.15 -0.86
N MET A 17 9.34 -14.76 -2.00
CA MET A 17 8.07 -15.46 -2.24
C MET A 17 8.39 -16.96 -2.23
N PRO A 18 7.76 -17.76 -1.36
CA PRO A 18 8.16 -19.15 -1.16
C PRO A 18 7.65 -20.11 -2.23
N PHE A 19 7.50 -19.67 -3.49
CA PHE A 19 6.95 -20.48 -4.60
C PHE A 19 7.63 -21.83 -4.77
N ALA A 20 8.96 -21.84 -4.85
CA ALA A 20 9.73 -23.07 -5.04
C ALA A 20 9.55 -24.04 -3.87
N ARG A 21 9.49 -23.52 -2.64
CA ARG A 21 9.28 -24.33 -1.44
C ARG A 21 7.84 -24.87 -1.38
N ALA A 22 6.86 -24.06 -1.75
CA ALA A 22 5.44 -24.44 -1.85
C ALA A 22 5.26 -25.63 -2.80
N MET A 23 5.91 -25.57 -3.97
CA MET A 23 5.91 -26.67 -4.93
C MET A 23 6.59 -27.92 -4.38
N GLU A 24 7.77 -27.78 -3.75
CA GLU A 24 8.55 -28.90 -3.21
C GLU A 24 7.78 -29.62 -2.08
N THR A 25 7.15 -28.88 -1.17
CA THR A 25 6.44 -29.46 -0.02
C THR A 25 4.97 -29.76 -0.28
N SER A 26 4.45 -29.45 -1.49
CA SER A 26 3.02 -29.52 -1.83
C SER A 26 2.13 -28.77 -0.83
N GLN A 27 2.63 -27.65 -0.30
CA GLN A 27 1.89 -26.74 0.58
C GLN A 27 1.59 -25.43 -0.15
N THR A 28 0.62 -24.66 0.34
CA THR A 28 0.42 -23.29 -0.15
C THR A 28 1.53 -22.36 0.37
N GLU A 29 1.82 -21.27 -0.34
CA GLU A 29 2.74 -20.22 0.15
C GLU A 29 2.32 -19.70 1.52
N SER A 30 1.01 -19.51 1.68
CA SER A 30 0.37 -19.09 2.93
C SER A 30 0.65 -20.06 4.07
N ALA A 31 0.51 -21.37 3.86
CA ALA A 31 0.85 -22.38 4.87
C ALA A 31 2.32 -22.29 5.29
N ILE A 32 3.25 -22.19 4.34
CA ILE A 32 4.69 -22.05 4.62
C ILE A 32 4.99 -20.80 5.46
N ILE A 33 4.34 -19.68 5.14
CA ILE A 33 4.56 -18.41 5.86
C ILE A 33 3.94 -18.45 7.25
N LEU A 34 2.74 -19.02 7.40
CA LEU A 34 2.06 -19.11 8.68
C LEU A 34 2.76 -20.06 9.66
N ASP A 35 3.38 -21.14 9.16
CA ASP A 35 4.23 -22.03 9.96
C ASP A 35 5.42 -21.27 10.60
N LEU A 36 5.94 -20.25 9.91
CA LEU A 36 7.03 -19.39 10.42
C LEU A 36 6.54 -18.40 11.49
N VAL A 37 5.25 -18.00 11.47
CA VAL A 37 4.73 -16.88 12.29
C VAL A 37 3.38 -17.21 12.93
N ARG A 38 3.44 -18.00 14.00
CA ARG A 38 2.25 -18.46 14.77
C ARG A 38 1.30 -17.35 15.22
N ALA A 39 1.81 -16.16 15.53
CA ALA A 39 0.99 -15.03 15.97
C ALA A 39 0.01 -14.50 14.89
N LEU A 40 0.29 -14.75 13.61
CA LEU A 40 -0.59 -14.38 12.50
C LEU A 40 -1.58 -15.48 12.11
N ASP A 41 -1.29 -16.76 12.40
CA ASP A 41 -2.10 -17.90 11.94
C ASP A 41 -3.55 -17.87 12.45
N VAL A 42 -3.77 -17.53 13.73
CA VAL A 42 -5.12 -17.50 14.30
C VAL A 42 -5.97 -16.36 13.71
N LYS A 43 -5.32 -15.23 13.39
CA LYS A 43 -5.99 -14.01 12.93
C LYS A 43 -6.15 -13.93 11.42
N SER A 44 -5.29 -14.62 10.66
CA SER A 44 -5.30 -14.56 9.19
C SER A 44 -6.54 -15.21 8.60
N LYS A 45 -6.89 -16.40 9.10
CA LYS A 45 -8.02 -17.19 8.58
C LYS A 45 -9.37 -16.52 8.79
N SER A 46 -9.62 -15.92 9.96
CA SER A 46 -10.89 -15.25 10.24
C SER A 46 -11.10 -13.96 9.44
N LEU A 47 -10.01 -13.30 9.03
CA LEU A 47 -10.04 -12.04 8.29
C LEU A 47 -9.79 -12.21 6.78
N GLY A 48 -9.72 -13.45 6.29
CA GLY A 48 -9.46 -13.74 4.88
C GLY A 48 -8.11 -13.20 4.38
N LEU A 49 -7.10 -13.13 5.25
CA LEU A 49 -5.74 -12.75 4.89
C LEU A 49 -5.00 -13.94 4.30
N ASP A 50 -4.42 -13.75 3.12
CA ASP A 50 -3.62 -14.74 2.41
C ASP A 50 -2.16 -14.25 2.27
N PRO A 51 -1.27 -14.66 3.20
CA PRO A 51 0.16 -14.39 3.11
C PRO A 51 0.82 -15.01 1.87
N PHE A 52 1.63 -14.24 1.16
CA PHE A 52 2.29 -14.70 -0.08
C PHE A 52 3.76 -14.28 -0.18
N MET A 53 4.23 -13.38 0.69
CA MET A 53 5.59 -12.87 0.62
C MET A 53 6.11 -12.46 2.00
N ILE A 54 7.37 -12.76 2.28
CA ILE A 54 8.10 -12.26 3.44
C ILE A 54 9.19 -11.28 2.98
N ALA A 55 9.53 -10.33 3.83
CA ALA A 55 10.64 -9.43 3.59
C ALA A 55 11.40 -9.14 4.89
N PHE A 56 12.69 -8.85 4.75
CA PHE A 56 13.54 -8.46 5.88
C PHE A 56 14.57 -7.41 5.49
N ASP A 57 14.96 -6.62 6.47
CA ASP A 57 16.05 -5.66 6.33
C ASP A 57 17.39 -6.42 6.41
N CYS A 58 18.27 -6.20 5.44
CA CYS A 58 19.60 -6.80 5.35
C CYS A 58 20.59 -6.07 6.29
N VAL A 59 20.32 -6.17 7.59
CA VAL A 59 21.12 -5.62 8.70
C VAL A 59 21.34 -6.71 9.75
N SER A 60 22.07 -6.42 10.83
CA SER A 60 22.22 -7.34 11.96
C SER A 60 20.86 -7.88 12.43
N PRO A 61 20.69 -9.19 12.72
CA PRO A 61 19.40 -9.79 13.04
C PRO A 61 18.60 -9.04 14.13
N GLN A 62 19.26 -8.54 15.17
CA GLN A 62 18.64 -7.83 16.29
C GLN A 62 18.01 -6.49 15.87
N LYS A 63 18.48 -5.90 14.77
CA LYS A 63 17.97 -4.65 14.18
C LYS A 63 17.06 -4.92 12.98
N SER A 64 17.03 -6.16 12.48
CA SER A 64 16.21 -6.52 11.33
C SER A 64 14.73 -6.59 11.72
N ARG A 65 13.89 -6.34 10.73
CA ARG A 65 12.44 -6.38 10.86
C ARG A 65 11.92 -7.38 9.86
N MET A 66 11.06 -8.29 10.31
CA MET A 66 10.37 -9.21 9.41
C MET A 66 9.04 -8.57 9.01
N LYS A 67 8.73 -8.59 7.71
CA LYS A 67 7.48 -8.10 7.15
C LYS A 67 6.78 -9.24 6.45
N ILE A 68 5.52 -9.47 6.79
CA ILE A 68 4.71 -10.51 6.18
C ILE A 68 3.65 -9.82 5.36
N HIS A 69 3.72 -9.98 4.05
CA HIS A 69 2.78 -9.43 3.10
C HIS A 69 1.65 -10.41 2.85
N ALA A 70 0.41 -9.91 2.99
CA ALA A 70 -0.80 -10.69 2.78
C ALA A 70 -1.80 -9.90 1.95
N ARG A 71 -2.57 -10.59 1.11
CA ARG A 71 -3.72 -9.99 0.43
C ARG A 71 -5.01 -10.36 1.14
N CYS A 72 -5.98 -9.46 1.09
CA CYS A 72 -7.35 -9.72 1.49
C CYS A 72 -8.26 -9.40 0.31
N PRO A 73 -9.14 -10.33 -0.13
CA PRO A 73 -10.10 -10.06 -1.19
C PRO A 73 -11.23 -9.13 -0.74
N ASP A 74 -11.42 -8.92 0.58
CA ASP A 74 -12.41 -8.00 1.10
C ASP A 74 -11.98 -6.55 0.87
N ILE A 75 -12.68 -5.90 -0.05
CA ILE A 75 -12.43 -4.53 -0.50
C ILE A 75 -13.35 -3.50 0.16
N ARG A 76 -13.89 -3.84 1.33
CA ARG A 76 -14.67 -2.92 2.16
C ARG A 76 -13.75 -2.12 3.10
N LEU A 77 -13.98 -0.81 3.20
CA LEU A 77 -13.31 0.06 4.17
C LEU A 77 -13.45 -0.47 5.60
N ALA A 78 -14.60 -1.05 5.96
CA ALA A 78 -14.80 -1.66 7.28
C ALA A 78 -13.77 -2.76 7.58
N SER A 79 -13.50 -3.64 6.60
CA SER A 79 -12.48 -4.68 6.71
C SER A 79 -11.08 -4.09 6.81
N VAL A 80 -10.79 -3.04 6.02
CA VAL A 80 -9.51 -2.31 6.11
C VAL A 80 -9.29 -1.73 7.50
N MET A 81 -10.30 -1.09 8.08
CA MET A 81 -10.21 -0.51 9.43
C MET A 81 -10.07 -1.58 10.50
N GLU A 82 -10.76 -2.71 10.36
CA GLU A 82 -10.64 -3.86 11.25
C GLU A 82 -9.21 -4.42 11.25
N ILE A 83 -8.65 -4.69 10.07
CA ILE A 83 -7.29 -5.22 9.92
C ILE A 83 -6.25 -4.21 10.40
N MET A 84 -6.42 -2.91 10.10
CA MET A 84 -5.51 -1.86 10.58
C MET A 84 -5.48 -1.70 12.09
N SER A 85 -6.53 -2.13 12.80
CA SER A 85 -6.64 -2.04 14.26
C SER A 85 -6.44 -3.38 14.98
N ILE A 86 -6.11 -4.45 14.27
CA ILE A 86 -6.10 -5.82 14.81
C ILE A 86 -5.07 -6.07 15.93
N PHE A 87 -4.02 -5.24 16.00
CA PHE A 87 -2.94 -5.34 16.99
C PHE A 87 -2.86 -4.11 17.91
N GLU A 88 -3.84 -3.21 17.83
CA GLU A 88 -3.84 -1.94 18.55
C GLU A 88 -5.17 -1.75 19.28
N ASP A 89 -5.12 -0.99 20.36
CA ASP A 89 -6.34 -0.49 20.98
C ASP A 89 -6.93 0.62 20.09
N LYS A 90 -8.15 0.39 19.57
CA LYS A 90 -8.84 1.34 18.67
C LYS A 90 -8.94 2.74 19.26
N SER A 91 -9.04 2.87 20.59
CA SER A 91 -9.11 4.19 21.24
C SER A 91 -7.80 4.99 21.12
N LYS A 92 -6.65 4.31 20.98
CA LYS A 92 -5.33 4.93 20.84
C LYS A 92 -4.98 5.34 19.41
N ILE A 93 -5.76 4.86 18.43
CA ILE A 93 -5.53 5.09 17.00
C ILE A 93 -6.79 5.65 16.30
N ALA A 94 -7.71 6.23 17.06
CA ALA A 94 -9.01 6.68 16.56
C ALA A 94 -8.87 7.78 15.50
N LYS A 95 -7.99 8.76 15.70
CA LYS A 95 -7.75 9.83 14.72
C LYS A 95 -7.06 9.27 13.48
N GLY A 96 -6.07 8.40 13.63
CA GLY A 96 -5.40 7.75 12.51
C GLY A 96 -6.35 6.92 11.65
N LEU A 97 -7.33 6.25 12.26
CA LEU A 97 -8.39 5.52 11.56
C LEU A 97 -9.35 6.47 10.82
N GLU A 98 -9.66 7.63 11.38
CA GLU A 98 -10.51 8.62 10.71
C GLU A 98 -9.80 9.29 9.54
N GLU A 99 -8.52 9.60 9.69
CA GLU A 99 -7.71 10.05 8.56
C GLU A 99 -7.64 8.96 7.45
N LEU A 100 -7.69 7.68 7.81
CA LEU A 100 -7.62 6.58 6.83
C LEU A 100 -8.91 6.51 6.02
N ARG A 101 -10.05 6.67 6.71
CA ARG A 101 -11.37 6.83 6.08
C ARG A 101 -11.39 8.03 5.15
N MET A 102 -10.88 9.17 5.59
CA MET A 102 -10.80 10.38 4.76
C MET A 102 -9.97 10.13 3.50
N LEU A 103 -8.77 9.58 3.65
CA LEU A 103 -7.89 9.28 2.52
C LEU A 103 -8.54 8.29 1.55
N TRP A 104 -9.14 7.21 2.05
CA TRP A 104 -9.85 6.22 1.25
C TRP A 104 -10.91 6.88 0.35
N ASN A 105 -11.76 7.73 0.94
CA ASN A 105 -12.81 8.42 0.19
C ASN A 105 -12.23 9.36 -0.88
N LEU A 106 -11.12 10.03 -0.58
CA LEU A 106 -10.46 10.96 -1.49
C LEU A 106 -9.80 10.24 -2.68
N VAL A 107 -9.05 9.14 -2.45
CA VAL A 107 -8.28 8.48 -3.52
C VAL A 107 -9.13 7.54 -4.38
N PHE A 108 -10.22 6.99 -3.83
CA PHE A 108 -11.15 6.14 -4.58
C PHE A 108 -12.41 6.88 -5.05
N SER A 109 -12.52 8.17 -4.74
CA SER A 109 -13.68 9.00 -5.13
C SER A 109 -15.03 8.40 -4.69
N CYS A 110 -15.06 7.73 -3.53
CA CYS A 110 -16.26 7.09 -2.96
C CYS A 110 -17.26 8.10 -2.36
N GLY A 111 -17.41 9.29 -2.96
CA GLY A 111 -18.37 10.31 -2.51
C GLY A 111 -19.83 9.82 -2.54
N GLU A 112 -20.68 10.51 -1.76
CA GLU A 112 -22.03 10.20 -1.21
C GLU A 112 -23.03 9.31 -1.97
N GLN A 113 -22.79 8.93 -3.22
CA GLN A 113 -23.70 8.15 -4.07
C GLN A 113 -23.27 6.68 -4.32
N GLY A 114 -22.09 6.25 -3.86
CA GLY A 114 -21.65 4.85 -3.97
C GLY A 114 -21.75 4.13 -2.64
N GLN A 115 -22.16 2.85 -2.62
CA GLN A 115 -22.22 1.98 -1.43
C GLN A 115 -21.02 2.25 -0.51
N ALA A 116 -21.25 3.02 0.56
CA ALA A 116 -20.19 3.73 1.26
C ALA A 116 -19.11 2.75 1.72
N GLY A 117 -17.91 2.89 1.15
CA GLY A 117 -16.75 2.09 1.54
C GLY A 117 -16.70 0.68 0.94
N HIS A 118 -17.27 0.40 -0.24
CA HIS A 118 -17.01 -0.84 -0.98
C HIS A 118 -16.49 -0.56 -2.39
N LEU A 119 -15.31 -1.10 -2.74
CA LEU A 119 -14.74 -0.95 -4.08
C LEU A 119 -15.37 -1.96 -5.06
N PRO A 120 -15.32 -1.71 -6.38
CA PRO A 120 -15.82 -2.68 -7.36
C PRO A 120 -14.93 -3.92 -7.42
N HIS A 121 -15.53 -5.10 -7.60
CA HIS A 121 -14.77 -6.33 -7.83
C HIS A 121 -13.88 -6.23 -9.08
N LYS A 122 -12.65 -6.75 -9.01
CA LYS A 122 -11.69 -6.80 -10.12
C LYS A 122 -11.05 -8.19 -10.19
N SER A 123 -11.21 -8.87 -11.32
CA SER A 123 -10.54 -10.15 -11.59
C SER A 123 -9.11 -9.90 -12.06
N HIS A 124 -8.19 -9.72 -11.11
CA HIS A 124 -6.77 -9.55 -11.38
C HIS A 124 -5.97 -10.15 -10.22
N ILE A 125 -4.85 -10.82 -10.50
CA ILE A 125 -4.08 -11.53 -9.47
C ILE A 125 -3.61 -10.62 -8.32
N THR A 126 -3.41 -9.32 -8.59
CA THR A 126 -3.01 -8.30 -7.60
C THR A 126 -4.14 -7.37 -7.17
N SER A 127 -5.39 -7.70 -7.46
CA SER A 127 -6.54 -7.01 -6.87
C SER A 127 -6.69 -7.41 -5.39
N GLY A 128 -7.69 -6.85 -4.70
CA GLY A 128 -7.83 -6.93 -3.26
C GLY A 128 -6.94 -5.93 -2.53
N ILE A 129 -7.05 -5.88 -1.22
CA ILE A 129 -6.24 -5.00 -0.38
C ILE A 129 -4.97 -5.73 0.04
N LEU A 130 -3.82 -5.07 -0.11
CA LEU A 130 -2.53 -5.60 0.32
C LEU A 130 -2.19 -5.02 1.70
N TYR A 131 -1.70 -5.87 2.59
CA TYR A 131 -1.17 -5.49 3.89
C TYR A 131 0.26 -5.99 4.02
N TYR A 132 1.04 -5.33 4.90
CA TYR A 132 2.09 -6.05 5.60
C TYR A 132 1.95 -5.93 7.11
N PHE A 133 2.46 -6.94 7.80
CA PHE A 133 2.63 -6.97 9.24
C PHE A 133 4.12 -6.95 9.57
N GLU A 134 4.59 -5.92 10.26
CA GLU A 134 5.98 -5.77 10.68
C GLU A 134 6.16 -6.28 12.10
N VAL A 135 7.14 -7.18 12.27
CA VAL A 135 7.54 -7.78 13.55
C VAL A 135 9.02 -7.49 13.80
N ARG A 136 9.38 -7.26 15.07
CA ARG A 136 10.75 -6.95 15.49
C ARG A 136 11.20 -7.94 16.57
N PRO A 137 12.46 -8.42 16.56
CA PRO A 137 12.95 -9.35 17.57
C PRO A 137 12.84 -8.83 19.01
N SER A 138 13.04 -7.53 19.21
CA SER A 138 13.07 -6.90 20.53
C SER A 138 11.76 -6.22 20.94
N ASN A 139 10.69 -6.38 20.16
CA ASN A 139 9.41 -5.73 20.43
C ASN A 139 8.25 -6.65 20.04
N SER A 140 7.38 -6.97 21.00
CA SER A 140 6.18 -7.78 20.79
C SER A 140 5.11 -7.08 19.96
N LYS A 141 5.23 -5.77 19.75
CA LYS A 141 4.32 -4.98 18.93
C LYS A 141 4.42 -5.39 17.45
N VAL A 142 3.27 -5.78 16.89
CA VAL A 142 3.10 -5.98 15.45
C VAL A 142 2.51 -4.71 14.85
N THR A 143 3.17 -4.16 13.82
CA THR A 143 2.69 -2.95 13.13
C THR A 143 2.02 -3.35 11.81
N THR A 144 0.77 -2.94 11.63
CA THR A 144 0.03 -3.14 10.38
C THR A 144 0.24 -1.95 9.44
N LYS A 145 0.54 -2.23 8.17
CA LYS A 145 0.54 -1.25 7.08
C LYS A 145 -0.37 -1.73 5.96
N VAL A 146 -1.29 -0.89 5.50
CA VAL A 146 -2.13 -1.18 4.34
C VAL A 146 -1.55 -0.53 3.08
N TYR A 147 -1.82 -1.14 1.92
CA TYR A 147 -1.52 -0.66 0.59
C TYR A 147 -2.84 -0.55 -0.18
N LEU A 148 -3.30 0.67 -0.37
CA LEU A 148 -4.49 0.99 -1.15
C LEU A 148 -4.14 0.88 -2.65
N PRO A 149 -4.69 -0.09 -3.39
CA PRO A 149 -4.32 -0.37 -4.77
C PRO A 149 -5.03 0.59 -5.74
N VAL A 150 -4.61 1.84 -5.74
CA VAL A 150 -5.19 2.90 -6.59
C VAL A 150 -5.13 2.57 -8.08
N LYS A 151 -4.13 1.79 -8.53
CA LYS A 151 -4.09 1.27 -9.91
C LYS A 151 -5.36 0.50 -10.31
N HIS A 152 -5.97 -0.22 -9.37
CA HIS A 152 -7.11 -1.10 -9.64
C HIS A 152 -8.46 -0.43 -9.46
N TYR A 153 -8.57 0.50 -8.50
CA TYR A 153 -9.87 1.00 -8.06
C TYR A 153 -10.02 2.52 -8.10
N ALA A 154 -8.96 3.29 -8.32
CA ALA A 154 -9.12 4.72 -8.54
C ALA A 154 -9.68 4.97 -9.95
N LYS A 155 -10.21 6.18 -10.14
CA LYS A 155 -10.72 6.64 -11.43
C LYS A 155 -9.59 6.80 -12.46
N ASP A 156 -8.54 7.52 -12.06
CA ASP A 156 -7.37 7.88 -12.87
C ASP A 156 -6.25 8.41 -11.96
N ASP A 157 -5.01 8.53 -12.46
CA ASP A 157 -3.87 8.99 -11.67
C ASP A 157 -4.02 10.45 -11.20
N LEU A 158 -4.65 11.31 -12.00
CA LEU A 158 -4.91 12.70 -11.63
C LEU A 158 -5.82 12.81 -10.40
N SER A 159 -6.88 12.00 -10.35
CA SER A 159 -7.84 11.96 -9.26
C SER A 159 -7.19 11.52 -7.96
N VAL A 160 -6.28 10.53 -8.01
CA VAL A 160 -5.50 10.11 -6.83
C VAL A 160 -4.61 11.24 -6.34
N ALA A 161 -3.90 11.92 -7.24
CA ALA A 161 -3.01 13.02 -6.89
C ALA A 161 -3.78 14.19 -6.25
N LYS A 162 -4.93 14.57 -6.81
CA LYS A 162 -5.83 15.57 -6.22
C LYS A 162 -6.42 15.14 -4.89
N GLY A 163 -6.73 13.86 -4.73
CA GLY A 163 -7.18 13.27 -3.47
C GLY A 163 -6.12 13.40 -2.38
N LEU A 164 -4.86 13.07 -2.69
CA LEU A 164 -3.72 13.25 -1.80
C LEU A 164 -3.49 14.73 -1.45
N GLN A 165 -3.54 15.62 -2.44
CA GLN A 165 -3.42 17.06 -2.20
C GLN A 165 -4.51 17.57 -1.25
N THR A 166 -5.76 17.18 -1.49
CA THR A 166 -6.88 17.54 -0.61
C THR A 166 -6.67 16.99 0.80
N PHE A 167 -6.17 15.76 0.92
CA PHE A 167 -5.88 15.12 2.19
C PHE A 167 -4.82 15.89 2.99
N PHE A 168 -3.71 16.26 2.35
CA PHE A 168 -2.63 17.02 3.01
C PHE A 168 -3.06 18.44 3.37
N ASN A 169 -3.79 19.13 2.49
CA ASN A 169 -4.33 20.47 2.79
C ASN A 169 -5.26 20.44 4.02
N LYS A 170 -6.07 19.37 4.17
CA LYS A 170 -6.95 19.19 5.34
C LYS A 170 -6.18 18.90 6.64
N ARG A 171 -4.99 18.30 6.56
CA ARG A 171 -4.09 18.14 7.71
C ARG A 171 -3.42 19.45 8.12
N GLY A 172 -3.25 20.36 7.17
CA GLY A 172 -2.62 21.66 7.37
C GLY A 172 -1.09 21.58 7.60
N GLY A 173 -0.47 22.76 7.69
CA GLY A 173 0.96 22.90 7.98
C GLY A 173 1.87 22.92 6.73
N SER A 174 3.13 22.54 6.89
CA SER A 174 4.15 22.59 5.82
C SER A 174 3.97 21.57 4.69
N GLN A 175 2.92 20.73 4.75
CA GLN A 175 2.69 19.65 3.79
C GLN A 175 1.97 20.13 2.51
N ASP A 176 1.42 21.34 2.49
CA ASP A 176 0.83 21.96 1.29
C ASP A 176 1.84 22.09 0.15
N GLN A 177 3.10 22.37 0.48
CA GLN A 177 4.18 22.41 -0.52
C GLN A 177 4.47 21.02 -1.05
N SER A 178 4.58 20.01 -0.18
CA SER A 178 4.82 18.63 -0.59
C SER A 178 3.70 18.08 -1.49
N ALA A 179 2.46 18.51 -1.27
CA ALA A 179 1.35 18.16 -2.15
C ALA A 179 1.46 18.76 -3.55
N ARG A 180 1.95 20.00 -3.67
CA ARG A 180 2.24 20.64 -4.96
C ARG A 180 3.42 19.97 -5.66
N ASP A 181 4.53 19.80 -4.95
CA ASP A 181 5.74 19.15 -5.48
C ASP A 181 5.46 17.72 -5.96
N PHE A 182 4.54 17.01 -5.29
CA PHE A 182 4.13 15.67 -5.71
C PHE A 182 3.40 15.70 -7.06
N MET A 183 2.50 16.65 -7.31
CA MET A 183 1.84 16.80 -8.62
C MET A 183 2.88 17.10 -9.71
N ASP A 184 3.78 18.04 -9.45
CA ASP A 184 4.84 18.42 -10.39
C ASP A 184 5.75 17.21 -10.71
N ALA A 185 6.04 16.37 -9.72
CA ALA A 185 6.80 15.14 -9.92
C ALA A 185 6.06 14.14 -10.83
N LEU A 186 4.74 13.99 -10.67
CA LEU A 186 3.93 13.11 -11.53
C LEU A 186 3.90 13.63 -12.98
N ASP A 187 3.70 14.93 -13.18
CA ASP A 187 3.70 15.54 -14.52
C ASP A 187 5.06 15.36 -15.22
N ARG A 188 6.17 15.51 -14.48
CA ARG A 188 7.51 15.27 -15.01
C ARG A 188 7.80 13.80 -15.30
N MET A 189 7.20 12.87 -14.55
CA MET A 189 7.35 11.43 -14.79
C MET A 189 6.46 10.95 -15.94
N CYS A 190 5.28 11.55 -16.13
CA CYS A 190 4.23 11.11 -17.05
C CYS A 190 4.20 11.93 -18.36
N THR A 191 5.28 11.86 -19.13
CA THR A 191 5.40 12.62 -20.39
C THR A 191 4.72 11.97 -21.60
N TYR A 192 4.11 10.80 -21.42
CA TYR A 192 3.65 9.91 -22.50
C TYR A 192 2.13 9.79 -22.60
N ARG A 193 1.40 10.32 -21.61
CA ARG A 193 -0.05 10.40 -21.57
C ARG A 193 -0.48 11.45 -20.56
N ARG A 194 -1.72 11.89 -20.67
CA ARG A 194 -2.39 12.69 -19.63
C ARG A 194 -2.65 11.85 -18.38
N LEU A 195 -2.57 12.46 -17.19
CA LEU A 195 -2.77 11.77 -15.91
C LEU A 195 -4.22 11.29 -15.72
N GLU A 196 -5.18 11.96 -16.32
CA GLU A 196 -6.60 11.61 -16.34
C GLU A 196 -6.96 10.51 -17.34
N ALA A 197 -6.03 10.11 -18.21
CA ALA A 197 -6.31 9.13 -19.26
C ALA A 197 -6.43 7.70 -18.74
N ALA A 198 -5.71 7.37 -17.65
CA ALA A 198 -5.66 6.02 -17.10
C ALA A 198 -5.12 6.03 -15.65
N THR A 199 -5.24 4.88 -14.99
CA THR A 199 -4.44 4.52 -13.83
C THR A 199 -3.19 3.75 -14.26
N GLY A 200 -2.17 3.71 -13.40
CA GLY A 200 -0.99 2.86 -13.59
C GLY A 200 0.32 3.51 -13.19
N LEU A 201 0.41 4.84 -13.21
CA LEU A 201 1.57 5.60 -12.75
C LEU A 201 1.68 5.48 -11.22
N GLN A 202 0.56 5.57 -10.49
CA GLN A 202 0.49 5.28 -9.07
C GLN A 202 -0.03 3.86 -8.87
N THR A 203 0.81 2.97 -8.32
CA THR A 203 0.45 1.56 -8.10
C THR A 203 -0.30 1.39 -6.79
N TYR A 204 0.25 1.94 -5.70
CA TYR A 204 -0.33 1.87 -4.36
C TYR A 204 -0.13 3.18 -3.62
N ILE A 205 -1.10 3.54 -2.77
CA ILE A 205 -0.90 4.47 -1.66
C ILE A 205 -0.89 3.64 -0.38
N SER A 206 0.25 3.59 0.29
CA SER A 206 0.38 2.81 1.52
C SER A 206 0.30 3.67 2.77
N CYS A 207 -0.24 3.10 3.83
CA CYS A 207 -0.64 3.81 5.03
C CYS A 207 -0.31 2.99 6.28
N LYS A 208 0.43 3.55 7.23
CA LYS A 208 0.53 3.03 8.59
C LYS A 208 0.07 4.10 9.58
N ILE A 209 -0.48 3.68 10.71
CA ILE A 209 -0.82 4.60 11.79
C ILE A 209 0.33 4.61 12.79
N GLU A 210 0.89 5.79 13.03
CA GLU A 210 1.96 6.04 14.00
C GLU A 210 1.55 7.24 14.86
N ASN A 211 1.58 7.10 16.18
CA ASN A 211 1.18 8.16 17.12
C ASN A 211 -0.20 8.79 16.79
N ASP A 212 -1.18 7.94 16.48
CA ASP A 212 -2.56 8.33 16.12
C ASP A 212 -2.66 9.25 14.87
N SER A 213 -1.70 9.14 13.94
CA SER A 213 -1.75 9.79 12.63
C SER A 213 -1.21 8.89 11.51
N LEU A 214 -1.67 9.06 10.27
CA LEU A 214 -1.12 8.27 9.16
C LEU A 214 0.22 8.80 8.65
N GLU A 215 1.15 7.87 8.51
CA GLU A 215 2.27 8.00 7.59
C GLU A 215 1.91 7.37 6.24
N ILE A 216 2.14 8.13 5.16
CA ILE A 216 1.76 7.76 3.80
C ILE A 216 3.02 7.52 2.96
N THR A 217 2.98 6.54 2.07
CA THR A 217 4.00 6.35 1.03
C THR A 217 3.32 6.03 -0.29
N SER A 218 3.61 6.81 -1.34
CA SER A 218 3.16 6.53 -2.70
C SER A 218 4.15 5.61 -3.42
N TYR A 219 3.63 4.62 -4.15
CA TYR A 219 4.41 3.72 -5.00
C TYR A 219 4.18 4.10 -6.45
N LEU A 220 5.21 4.68 -7.07
CA LEU A 220 5.16 5.09 -8.46
C LEU A 220 5.74 4.00 -9.36
N SER A 221 5.05 3.73 -10.47
CA SER A 221 5.50 2.90 -11.57
C SER A 221 5.81 3.82 -12.74
N PRO A 222 7.06 3.87 -13.23
CA PRO A 222 7.40 4.70 -14.40
C PRO A 222 6.73 4.22 -15.70
N GLU A 223 6.07 3.06 -15.70
CA GLU A 223 5.42 2.46 -16.88
C GLU A 223 6.33 2.46 -18.12
N ILE A 224 7.58 2.02 -17.96
CA ILE A 224 8.60 2.04 -19.03
C ILE A 224 8.18 1.29 -20.31
N TYR A 225 7.25 0.34 -20.20
CA TYR A 225 6.71 -0.44 -21.32
C TYR A 225 5.39 0.12 -21.87
N ASN A 226 4.93 1.28 -21.40
CA ASN A 226 3.76 1.92 -21.97
C ASN A 226 4.08 2.40 -23.40
N GLU A 227 3.23 2.05 -24.37
CA GLU A 227 3.43 2.35 -25.78
C GLU A 227 3.59 3.87 -26.05
N GLY A 228 2.89 4.71 -25.29
CA GLY A 228 2.97 6.16 -25.40
C GLY A 228 4.38 6.72 -25.19
N ARG A 229 5.26 5.99 -24.49
CA ARG A 229 6.67 6.41 -24.26
C ARG A 229 7.53 6.25 -25.50
N TRP A 230 7.14 5.37 -26.42
CA TRP A 230 7.93 4.96 -27.58
C TRP A 230 7.28 5.37 -28.90
N SER A 231 6.01 5.76 -28.87
CA SER A 231 5.33 6.36 -30.01
C SER A 231 6.02 7.66 -30.41
N HIS A 232 6.83 7.60 -31.47
CA HIS A 232 7.42 8.75 -32.15
C HIS A 232 6.35 9.51 -32.96
N GLY A 233 5.39 10.10 -32.26
CA GLY A 233 4.39 11.01 -32.83
C GLY A 233 4.34 12.27 -31.99
N LYS A 234 4.31 13.45 -32.62
CA LYS A 234 4.16 14.73 -31.92
C LYS A 234 2.94 14.64 -31.00
N PRO A 235 3.03 15.09 -29.73
CA PRO A 235 1.88 15.07 -28.83
C PRO A 235 0.75 15.87 -29.47
N THR A 236 -0.39 15.20 -29.68
CA THR A 236 -1.61 15.85 -30.11
C THR A 236 -2.07 16.74 -28.95
N ILE A 237 -1.98 18.05 -29.18
CA ILE A 237 -2.40 19.14 -28.29
C ILE A 237 -3.90 19.02 -28.00
#